data_AF-A0A973A074-F1
#
_entry.id   AF-A0A973A074-F1
#
_cell.length_a   1.000
_cell.length_b   1.000
_cell.length_c   1.000
_cell.angle_alpha   90.00
_cell.angle_beta   90.00
_cell.angle_gamma   90.00
#
_symmetry.space_group_name_H-M   'P 1'
#
loop_
_entity.id
_entity.type
_entity.pdbx_description
1 polymer ?
#
loop_
_entity_poly.entity_id
_entity_poly.type
_entity_poly.pdbx_seq_one_letter_code
_entity_poly.pdbx_strand_id
1 'polypeptide(L)'
;MKRNAHSKLQLTGGLSLNILTDEDVKKIHRGTLEVLDQTGVFVEDETALDCFESGGARVDRESKMVQIPPHLVEEAIRSAPSSVTLAGRDPKHDLVLEGDRVHFTNFSEGVKVNDPYTGENRPPVKQDLVDSARVIDYLDEVDFCEKALGAH
;
A
#
# COMPACT_ATOMS: atom_id res chain seq x y z
N MET A 1 -21.42 13.42 -2.23
CA MET A 1 -21.60 12.16 -1.51
C MET A 1 -20.82 11.09 -2.28
N LYS A 2 -19.55 10.83 -1.91
CA LYS A 2 -18.63 9.98 -2.71
C LYS A 2 -18.82 8.47 -2.44
N ARG A 3 -20.02 8.06 -2.02
CA ARG A 3 -20.46 6.67 -2.24
C ARG A 3 -20.79 6.53 -3.73
N ASN A 4 -19.77 6.50 -4.57
CA ASN A 4 -19.91 6.14 -5.97
C ASN A 4 -20.33 4.68 -5.98
N ALA A 5 -21.63 4.40 -5.97
CA ALA A 5 -22.15 3.05 -6.19
C ALA A 5 -21.68 2.63 -7.59
N HIS A 6 -20.79 1.63 -7.64
CA HIS A 6 -20.26 1.10 -8.89
C HIS A 6 -20.93 -0.24 -9.12
N SER A 7 -21.62 -0.37 -10.25
CA SER A 7 -22.41 -1.55 -10.60
C SER A 7 -21.55 -2.77 -10.96
N LYS A 8 -20.22 -2.67 -10.83
CA LYS A 8 -19.20 -3.58 -11.40
C LYS A 8 -19.30 -3.74 -12.92
N LEU A 9 -20.15 -2.97 -13.58
CA LEU A 9 -20.18 -2.84 -15.02
C LEU A 9 -19.07 -1.87 -15.41
N GLN A 10 -18.19 -2.31 -16.29
CA GLN A 10 -17.17 -1.46 -16.89
C GLN A 10 -17.89 -0.47 -17.80
N LEU A 11 -18.22 0.72 -17.27
CA LEU A 11 -19.08 1.71 -17.94
C LEU A 11 -18.34 2.48 -19.03
N THR A 12 -17.00 2.45 -19.03
CA THR A 12 -16.16 3.04 -20.07
C THR A 12 -15.04 2.06 -20.46
N GLY A 13 -14.82 1.89 -21.76
CA GLY A 13 -13.72 1.09 -22.31
C GLY A 13 -12.40 1.87 -22.29
N GLY A 14 -12.01 2.38 -21.11
CA GLY A 14 -10.85 3.25 -20.93
C GLY A 14 -9.57 2.73 -21.60
N LEU A 15 -8.59 3.61 -21.80
CA LEU A 15 -7.31 3.25 -22.40
C LEU A 15 -6.31 2.83 -21.30
N SER A 16 -5.80 1.61 -21.36
CA SER A 16 -4.66 1.15 -20.56
C SER A 16 -3.38 1.24 -21.37
N LEU A 17 -2.31 1.78 -20.79
CA LEU A 17 -0.97 1.73 -21.38
C LEU A 17 -0.26 0.44 -20.97
N ASN A 18 -0.39 -0.61 -21.79
CA ASN A 18 0.27 -1.89 -21.55
C ASN A 18 1.60 -1.93 -22.31
N ILE A 19 2.70 -1.67 -21.60
CA ILE A 19 4.04 -1.69 -22.18
C ILE A 19 4.61 -3.11 -22.24
N LEU A 20 4.16 -3.99 -21.33
CA LEU A 20 4.59 -5.38 -21.22
C LEU A 20 3.57 -6.31 -21.86
N THR A 21 4.05 -7.37 -22.51
CA THR A 21 3.20 -8.47 -22.95
C THR A 21 2.84 -9.39 -21.78
N ASP A 22 1.81 -10.24 -21.95
CA ASP A 22 1.44 -11.22 -20.94
C ASP A 22 2.60 -12.18 -20.59
N GLU A 23 3.44 -12.52 -21.57
CA GLU A 23 4.62 -13.36 -21.35
C GLU A 23 5.71 -12.63 -20.56
N ASP A 24 5.89 -11.32 -20.77
CA ASP A 24 6.81 -10.50 -19.97
C ASP A 24 6.35 -10.46 -18.50
N VAL A 25 5.05 -10.26 -18.26
CA VAL A 25 4.46 -10.28 -16.92
C VAL A 25 4.67 -11.65 -16.26
N LYS A 26 4.39 -12.75 -16.95
CA LYS A 26 4.65 -14.12 -16.43
C LYS A 26 6.12 -14.38 -16.18
N LYS A 27 7.03 -13.80 -16.97
CA LYS A 27 8.47 -13.93 -16.77
C LYS A 27 8.93 -13.18 -15.52
N ILE A 28 8.45 -11.96 -15.31
CA ILE A 28 8.70 -11.19 -14.08
C ILE A 28 8.18 -11.96 -12.88
N HIS A 29 6.93 -12.44 -12.93
CA HIS A 29 6.30 -13.21 -11.85
C HIS A 29 7.12 -14.45 -11.48
N ARG A 30 7.50 -15.29 -12.46
CA ARG A 30 8.35 -16.47 -12.22
C ARG A 30 9.71 -16.10 -11.61
N GLY A 31 10.33 -15.01 -12.07
CA GLY A 31 11.57 -14.50 -11.48
C GLY A 31 11.39 -14.03 -10.04
N THR A 32 10.29 -13.35 -9.72
CA THR A 32 9.95 -12.96 -8.34
C THR A 32 9.78 -14.18 -7.45
N LEU A 33 9.07 -15.21 -7.91
CA LEU A 33 8.90 -16.47 -7.18
C LEU A 33 10.24 -17.18 -6.92
N GLU A 34 11.13 -17.19 -7.90
CA GLU A 34 12.48 -17.76 -7.75
C GLU A 34 13.31 -16.98 -6.72
N VAL A 35 13.27 -15.64 -6.73
CA VAL A 35 13.97 -14.81 -5.74
C VAL A 35 13.42 -15.08 -4.34
N LEU A 36 12.09 -15.11 -4.16
CA LEU A 36 11.48 -15.38 -2.86
C LEU A 36 11.79 -16.80 -2.34
N ASP A 37 11.85 -17.80 -3.22
CA ASP A 37 12.12 -19.20 -2.83
C ASP A 37 13.61 -19.48 -2.62
N GLN A 38 14.51 -18.92 -3.42
CA GLN A 38 15.94 -19.22 -3.33
C GLN A 38 16.71 -18.22 -2.47
N THR A 39 16.40 -16.92 -2.60
CA THR A 39 17.09 -15.86 -1.85
C THR A 39 16.36 -15.54 -0.54
N GLY A 40 15.04 -15.40 -0.60
CA GLY A 40 14.21 -15.06 0.55
C GLY A 40 14.26 -13.57 0.94
N VAL A 41 13.70 -13.27 2.12
CA VAL A 41 13.62 -11.93 2.70
C VAL A 41 14.11 -11.96 4.15
N PHE A 42 14.82 -10.91 4.58
CA PHE A 42 15.23 -10.75 5.97
C PHE A 42 14.02 -10.28 6.80
N VAL A 43 13.75 -10.95 7.91
CA VAL A 43 12.62 -10.63 8.81
C VAL A 43 13.13 -10.52 10.24
N GLU A 44 13.14 -9.31 10.79
CA GLU A 44 13.73 -9.04 12.10
C GLU A 44 12.88 -9.55 13.27
N ASP A 45 11.55 -9.47 13.14
CA ASP A 45 10.61 -9.75 14.23
C ASP A 45 10.38 -11.25 14.42
N GLU A 46 10.56 -11.74 15.65
CA GLU A 46 10.41 -13.16 15.98
C GLU A 46 8.98 -13.68 15.78
N THR A 47 7.97 -12.84 16.03
CA THR A 47 6.56 -13.22 15.83
C THR A 47 6.25 -13.42 14.36
N ALA A 48 6.82 -12.57 13.50
CA ALA A 48 6.72 -12.72 12.05
C ALA A 48 7.44 -13.99 11.56
N LEU A 49 8.63 -14.31 12.09
CA LEU A 49 9.34 -15.55 11.79
C LEU A 49 8.49 -16.79 12.16
N ASP A 50 7.86 -16.79 13.33
CA ASP A 50 6.95 -17.85 13.77
C ASP A 50 5.75 -18.02 12.82
N CYS A 51 5.19 -16.90 12.35
CA CYS A 51 4.09 -16.90 11.39
C CYS A 51 4.51 -17.51 10.04
N PHE A 52 5.70 -17.15 9.53
CA PHE A 52 6.22 -17.72 8.29
C PHE A 52 6.52 -19.21 8.40
N GLU A 53 7.19 -19.63 9.47
CA GLU A 53 7.52 -21.04 9.70
C GLU A 53 6.24 -21.90 9.84
N SER A 54 5.26 -21.42 10.62
CA SER A 54 3.97 -22.11 10.76
C SER A 54 3.15 -22.13 9.47
N GLY A 55 3.33 -21.13 8.60
CA GLY A 55 2.78 -21.07 7.25
C GLY A 55 3.49 -21.97 6.24
N GLY A 56 4.57 -22.65 6.61
CA GLY A 56 5.31 -23.57 5.75
C GLY A 56 6.46 -22.93 4.96
N ALA A 57 6.83 -21.68 5.24
CA ALA A 57 8.04 -21.07 4.70
C ALA A 57 9.28 -21.71 5.36
N ARG A 58 10.43 -21.66 4.67
CA ARG A 58 11.70 -22.10 5.24
C ARG A 58 12.33 -20.90 5.95
N VAL A 59 12.60 -21.06 7.24
CA VAL A 59 13.12 -19.98 8.09
C VAL A 59 14.48 -20.38 8.63
N ASP A 60 15.50 -19.59 8.31
CA ASP A 60 16.77 -19.61 9.01
C ASP A 60 16.72 -18.57 10.12
N ARG A 61 16.61 -19.04 11.37
CA ARG A 61 16.50 -18.16 12.54
C ARG A 61 17.82 -17.51 12.95
N GLU A 62 18.96 -18.07 12.53
CA GLU A 62 20.27 -17.47 12.83
C GLU A 62 20.51 -16.26 11.94
N SER A 63 20.29 -16.42 10.62
CA SER A 63 20.42 -15.32 9.66
C SER A 63 19.17 -14.45 9.53
N LYS A 64 18.05 -14.87 10.14
CA LYS A 64 16.71 -14.28 10.04
C LYS A 64 16.20 -14.18 8.59
N MET A 65 16.63 -15.12 7.76
CA MET A 65 16.19 -15.21 6.37
C MET A 65 15.00 -16.14 6.22
N VAL A 66 13.96 -15.65 5.56
CA VAL A 66 12.73 -16.39 5.23
C VAL A 66 12.69 -16.64 3.73
N GLN A 67 12.82 -17.89 3.31
CA GLN A 67 12.52 -18.29 1.94
C GLN A 67 11.06 -18.72 1.81
N ILE A 68 10.35 -18.13 0.86
CA ILE A 68 8.91 -18.31 0.67
C ILE A 68 8.67 -19.14 -0.60
N PRO A 69 8.24 -20.41 -0.48
CA PRO A 69 7.93 -21.26 -1.61
C PRO A 69 6.88 -20.66 -2.56
N PRO A 70 6.96 -20.92 -3.88
CA PRO A 70 6.05 -20.33 -4.85
C PRO A 70 4.57 -20.63 -4.58
N HIS A 71 4.26 -21.84 -4.14
CA HIS A 71 2.88 -22.24 -3.85
C HIS A 71 2.26 -21.42 -2.71
N LEU A 72 3.03 -21.03 -1.69
CA LEU A 72 2.55 -20.17 -0.60
C LEU A 72 2.23 -18.77 -1.10
N VAL A 73 3.07 -18.22 -1.99
CA VAL A 73 2.82 -16.91 -2.61
C VAL A 73 1.52 -16.95 -3.42
N GLU A 74 1.32 -17.99 -4.23
CA GLU A 74 0.11 -18.17 -5.04
C GLU A 74 -1.15 -18.42 -4.20
N GLU A 75 -1.03 -19.11 -3.08
CA GLU A 75 -2.13 -19.28 -2.12
C GLU A 75 -2.47 -17.96 -1.44
N ALA A 76 -1.46 -17.19 -1.02
CA ALA A 76 -1.66 -15.87 -0.42
C ALA A 76 -2.39 -14.93 -1.40
N ILE A 77 -1.92 -14.83 -2.65
CA ILE A 77 -2.57 -14.02 -3.70
C ILE A 77 -4.02 -14.46 -3.92
N ARG A 78 -4.29 -15.76 -4.03
CA ARG A 78 -5.66 -16.28 -4.22
C ARG A 78 -6.58 -16.00 -3.04
N SER A 79 -6.05 -15.98 -1.82
CA SER A 79 -6.82 -15.69 -0.62
C SER A 79 -7.11 -14.20 -0.43
N ALA A 80 -6.33 -13.33 -1.08
CA ALA A 80 -6.48 -11.89 -0.97
C ALA A 80 -7.81 -11.43 -1.59
N PRO A 81 -8.61 -10.60 -0.89
CA PRO A 81 -9.87 -10.11 -1.43
C PRO A 81 -9.61 -9.17 -2.61
N SER A 82 -10.41 -9.30 -3.68
CA SER A 82 -10.33 -8.40 -4.84
C SER A 82 -10.91 -7.00 -4.59
N SER A 83 -11.52 -6.78 -3.41
CA SER A 83 -12.12 -5.52 -3.00
C SER A 83 -12.02 -5.34 -1.49
N VAL A 84 -11.60 -4.16 -1.05
CA VAL A 84 -11.54 -3.78 0.38
C VAL A 84 -12.23 -2.44 0.58
N THR A 85 -13.00 -2.27 1.65
CA THR A 85 -13.59 -0.98 2.02
C THR A 85 -12.83 -0.37 3.20
N LEU A 86 -12.27 0.82 3.00
CA LEU A 86 -11.74 1.66 4.05
C LEU A 86 -12.90 2.48 4.62
N ALA A 87 -13.34 2.13 5.83
CA ALA A 87 -14.48 2.75 6.47
C ALA A 87 -14.10 4.13 7.02
N GLY A 88 -14.81 5.16 6.56
CA GLY A 88 -14.67 6.52 7.07
C GLY A 88 -15.37 6.68 8.42
N ARG A 89 -14.96 7.68 9.20
CA ARG A 89 -15.68 8.09 10.42
C ARG A 89 -17.14 8.50 10.11
N ASP A 90 -17.35 9.16 8.98
CA ASP A 90 -18.66 9.38 8.39
C ASP A 90 -18.75 8.48 7.15
N PRO A 91 -19.78 7.59 7.05
CA PRO A 91 -19.91 6.65 5.93
C PRO A 91 -19.98 7.29 4.55
N LYS A 92 -20.22 8.61 4.45
CA LYS A 92 -20.14 9.35 3.18
C LYS A 92 -18.72 9.43 2.60
N HIS A 93 -17.71 9.13 3.42
CA HIS A 93 -16.28 9.09 3.08
C HIS A 93 -15.71 7.66 3.05
N ASP A 94 -16.56 6.63 3.03
CA ASP A 94 -16.10 5.25 2.81
C ASP A 94 -15.42 5.16 1.43
N LEU A 95 -14.21 4.57 1.40
CA LEU A 95 -13.49 4.32 0.16
C LEU A 95 -13.50 2.84 -0.17
N VAL A 96 -13.86 2.50 -1.40
CA VAL A 96 -13.79 1.12 -1.90
C VAL A 96 -12.57 1.00 -2.80
N LEU A 97 -11.60 0.19 -2.37
CA LEU A 97 -10.42 -0.21 -3.13
C LEU A 97 -10.79 -1.43 -3.97
N GLU A 98 -11.10 -1.24 -5.25
CA GLU A 98 -11.53 -2.29 -6.16
C GLU A 98 -11.17 -1.92 -7.60
N GLY A 99 -10.67 -2.89 -8.36
CA GLY A 99 -10.52 -2.80 -9.81
C GLY A 99 -9.70 -1.59 -10.28
N ASP A 100 -10.31 -0.76 -11.12
CA ASP A 100 -9.74 0.42 -11.75
C ASP A 100 -10.04 1.73 -11.02
N ARG A 101 -10.55 1.66 -9.78
CA ARG A 101 -10.79 2.85 -8.96
C ARG A 101 -9.47 3.47 -8.51
N VAL A 102 -9.32 4.76 -8.81
CA VAL A 102 -8.20 5.58 -8.36
C VAL A 102 -8.67 6.46 -7.20
N HIS A 103 -7.89 6.49 -6.13
CA HIS A 103 -8.06 7.38 -4.99
C HIS A 103 -6.77 8.18 -4.80
N PHE A 104 -6.89 9.46 -4.45
CA PHE A 104 -5.76 10.33 -4.19
C PHE A 104 -5.58 10.58 -2.70
N THR A 105 -4.32 10.61 -2.25
CA THR A 105 -3.94 10.92 -0.87
C THR A 105 -2.67 11.76 -0.85
N ASN A 106 -2.41 12.40 0.29
CA ASN A 106 -1.11 12.99 0.58
C ASN A 106 -0.04 11.92 0.81
N PHE A 107 1.22 12.31 0.66
CA PHE A 107 2.35 11.50 1.12
C PHE A 107 2.40 11.42 2.66
N SER A 108 2.82 10.27 3.20
CA SER A 108 2.87 9.98 4.64
C SER A 108 4.30 10.02 5.21
N GLU A 109 4.41 10.22 6.53
CA GLU A 109 5.65 10.11 7.33
C GLU A 109 6.84 10.97 6.87
N GLY A 110 6.58 12.21 6.44
CA GLY A 110 7.66 13.17 6.18
C GLY A 110 8.47 13.49 7.45
N VAL A 111 9.80 13.33 7.37
CA VAL A 111 10.72 13.55 8.51
C VAL A 111 11.18 15.01 8.67
N LYS A 112 10.91 15.85 7.66
CA LYS A 112 11.20 17.28 7.65
C LYS A 112 10.11 18.02 6.89
N VAL A 113 9.94 19.30 7.23
CA VAL A 113 9.03 20.21 6.54
C VAL A 113 9.83 21.39 6.00
N ASN A 114 9.49 21.81 4.77
CA ASN A 114 9.87 23.13 4.29
C ASN A 114 8.78 24.10 4.75
N ASP A 115 9.13 24.98 5.68
CA ASP A 115 8.18 25.97 6.18
C ASP A 115 7.67 26.83 5.02
N PRO A 116 6.34 26.88 4.77
CA PRO A 116 5.81 27.55 3.59
C PRO A 116 5.94 29.08 3.65
N TYR A 117 6.24 29.64 4.82
CA TYR A 117 6.37 31.09 5.01
C TYR A 117 7.83 31.53 5.03
N THR A 118 8.72 30.75 5.68
CA THR A 118 10.14 31.11 5.81
C THR A 118 11.03 30.42 4.77
N GLY A 119 10.58 29.30 4.20
CA GLY A 119 11.37 28.43 3.33
C GLY A 119 12.39 27.56 4.07
N GLU A 120 12.43 27.59 5.41
CA GLU A 120 13.39 26.82 6.20
C GLU A 120 13.05 25.34 6.20
N ASN A 121 14.05 24.48 5.99
CA ASN A 121 13.93 23.03 6.11
C ASN A 121 14.21 22.58 7.55
N ARG A 122 13.16 22.28 8.30
CA ARG A 122 13.23 21.99 9.74
C ARG A 122 12.53 20.67 10.12
N PRO A 123 12.82 20.10 11.30
CA PRO A 123 12.00 19.04 11.86
C PRO A 123 10.53 19.48 12.00
N PRO A 124 9.56 18.57 11.78
CA PRO A 124 8.16 18.88 11.89
C PRO A 124 7.75 19.02 13.36
N VAL A 125 6.80 19.92 13.62
CA VAL A 125 6.11 20.08 14.89
C VAL A 125 4.65 19.64 14.74
N LYS A 126 3.95 19.41 15.86
CA LYS A 126 2.53 19.00 15.85
C LYS A 126 1.63 19.98 15.10
N GLN A 127 1.99 21.27 15.05
CA GLN A 127 1.25 22.26 14.29
C GLN A 127 1.30 21.98 12.77
N ASP A 128 2.42 21.49 12.25
CA ASP A 128 2.54 21.15 10.83
C ASP A 128 1.60 19.99 10.45
N LEU A 129 1.38 19.03 11.37
CA LEU A 129 0.38 17.96 11.18
C LEU A 129 -1.04 18.52 11.12
N VAL A 130 -1.38 19.44 12.02
CA VAL A 130 -2.70 20.10 12.03
C VAL A 130 -2.91 20.87 10.73
N ASP A 131 -1.92 21.64 10.30
CA ASP A 131 -2.04 22.45 9.09
C ASP A 131 -2.06 21.60 7.82
N SER A 132 -1.27 20.53 7.76
CA SER A 132 -1.34 19.55 6.66
C SER A 132 -2.72 18.91 6.58
N ALA A 133 -3.26 18.44 7.71
CA ALA A 133 -4.58 17.83 7.77
C ALA A 133 -5.69 18.80 7.34
N ARG A 134 -5.59 20.09 7.71
CA ARG A 134 -6.54 21.12 7.26
C ARG A 134 -6.49 21.34 5.75
N VAL A 135 -5.31 21.39 5.15
CA VAL A 135 -5.15 21.53 3.70
C VAL A 135 -5.73 20.31 2.99
N ILE A 136 -5.44 19.10 3.48
CA ILE A 136 -5.96 17.86 2.93
C ILE A 136 -7.49 17.80 3.00
N ASP A 137 -8.08 18.14 4.15
CA ASP A 137 -9.54 18.15 4.36
C ASP A 137 -10.26 19.19 3.48
N TYR A 138 -9.58 20.29 3.13
CA TYR A 138 -10.13 21.33 2.25
C TYR A 138 -10.16 20.91 0.77
N LEU A 139 -9.27 20.02 0.33
CA LEU A 139 -9.14 19.64 -1.08
C LEU A 139 -10.12 18.52 -1.44
N ASP A 140 -11.16 18.85 -2.21
CA ASP A 140 -12.16 17.88 -2.68
C ASP A 140 -11.56 16.76 -3.54
N GLU A 141 -10.39 16.98 -4.15
CA GLU A 141 -9.65 16.01 -4.95
C GLU A 141 -8.88 14.98 -4.11
N VAL A 142 -8.67 15.23 -2.81
CA VAL A 142 -8.00 14.28 -1.92
C VAL A 142 -9.03 13.43 -1.21
N ASP A 143 -8.95 12.11 -1.38
CA ASP A 143 -10.00 11.19 -0.94
C ASP A 143 -9.84 10.76 0.53
N PHE A 144 -8.61 10.72 1.04
CA PHE A 144 -8.31 10.45 2.44
C PHE A 144 -7.01 11.10 2.90
N CYS A 145 -6.84 11.18 4.22
CA CYS A 145 -5.65 11.74 4.86
C CYS A 145 -4.80 10.62 5.46
N GLU A 146 -3.56 10.51 5.00
CA GLU A 146 -2.52 9.77 5.72
C GLU A 146 -1.80 10.68 6.72
N LYS A 147 -1.08 10.09 7.67
CA LYS A 147 -0.28 10.87 8.63
C LYS A 147 0.88 11.53 7.90
N ALA A 148 0.73 12.80 7.54
CA ALA A 148 1.65 13.51 6.66
C ALA A 148 3.11 13.59 7.20
N LEU A 149 3.31 13.66 8.51
CA LEU A 149 4.61 13.97 9.12
C LEU A 149 4.90 13.15 10.38
N GLY A 150 6.16 12.80 10.58
CA GLY A 150 6.68 12.17 11.80
C GLY A 150 6.96 13.17 12.92
N ALA A 151 5.98 13.95 13.34
CA ALA A 151 6.13 14.88 14.46
C ALA A 151 5.85 14.17 15.80
N HIS A 152 6.92 13.78 16.50
CA HIS A 152 6.86 13.18 17.84
C HIS A 152 6.63 14.24 18.93
#